data_AF-A0A6C0I076-F1
#
_entry.id   AF-A0A6C0I076-F1
#
_cell.length_a   1.000
_cell.length_b   1.000
_cell.length_c   1.000
_cell.angle_alpha   90.00
_cell.angle_beta   90.00
_cell.angle_gamma   90.00
#
_symmetry.space_group_name_H-M   'P 1'
#
loop_
_entity.id
_entity.type
_entity.pdbx_description
1 polymer ?
#
loop_
_entity_poly.entity_id
_entity_poly.type
_entity_poly.pdbx_seq_one_letter_code
_entity_poly.pdbx_strand_id
1 'polypeptide(L)'
;MDNPMLMDRFNNKFGQILMELQDPDACRVVPLFHGTKLPAIKPIAEGGYLGRLNTVSRYGRGTYFSPSANVVSDYAHRGADNIGVIFLNQVILGITKDTTNDRNRYFSSLIQNRPQLIPNKRPGSPAGHTGGNPHISTPGFAGSVFVVPDDDMAVPTHIIFFKFRN
;
A
#
# COMPACT_ATOMS: atom_id res chain seq x y z
N MET A 1 -2.54 -2.94 -17.73
CA MET A 1 -2.71 -4.41 -17.64
C MET A 1 -4.15 -4.61 -17.26
N ASP A 2 -4.90 -5.33 -18.08
CA ASP A 2 -6.35 -5.41 -17.92
C ASP A 2 -6.69 -6.74 -17.28
N ASN A 3 -6.88 -6.74 -15.95
CA ASN A 3 -7.39 -7.87 -15.19
C ASN A 3 -8.64 -7.40 -14.41
N PRO A 4 -9.84 -7.49 -15.03
CA PRO A 4 -11.06 -6.96 -14.43
C PRO A 4 -11.39 -7.65 -13.11
N MET A 5 -11.07 -8.95 -12.96
CA MET A 5 -11.30 -9.68 -11.71
C MET A 5 -10.49 -9.09 -10.54
N LEU A 6 -9.21 -8.74 -10.75
CA LEU A 6 -8.42 -8.11 -9.70
C LEU A 6 -8.93 -6.71 -9.37
N MET A 7 -9.33 -5.95 -10.38
CA MET A 7 -9.89 -4.61 -10.17
C MET A 7 -11.22 -4.66 -9.41
N ASP A 8 -12.08 -5.64 -9.70
CA ASP A 8 -13.34 -5.84 -8.98
C ASP A 8 -13.10 -6.20 -7.51
N ARG A 9 -12.17 -7.13 -7.21
CA ARG A 9 -11.81 -7.45 -5.81
C ARG A 9 -11.24 -6.24 -5.09
N PHE A 10 -10.38 -5.47 -5.74
CA PHE A 10 -9.82 -4.24 -5.22
C PHE A 10 -10.90 -3.19 -4.89
N ASN A 11 -11.81 -2.92 -5.82
CA ASN A 11 -12.90 -1.97 -5.63
C ASN A 11 -13.88 -2.41 -4.53
N ASN A 12 -14.18 -3.71 -4.46
CA ASN A 12 -15.00 -4.28 -3.39
C ASN A 12 -14.33 -4.09 -2.02
N LYS A 13 -13.03 -4.37 -1.90
CA LYS A 13 -12.26 -4.16 -0.67
C LYS A 13 -12.22 -2.68 -0.28
N PHE A 14 -12.05 -1.77 -1.25
CA PHE A 14 -12.09 -0.32 -1.00
C PHE A 14 -13.45 0.12 -0.47
N GLY A 15 -14.55 -0.33 -1.09
CA GLY A 15 -15.91 -0.05 -0.63
C GLY A 15 -16.19 -0.56 0.78
N GLN A 16 -15.75 -1.78 1.10
CA GLN A 16 -15.87 -2.35 2.45
C GLN A 16 -15.15 -1.48 3.49
N ILE A 17 -13.90 -1.07 3.22
CA ILE A 17 -13.13 -0.22 4.14
C ILE A 17 -13.81 1.14 4.35
N LEU A 18 -14.34 1.76 3.28
CA LEU A 18 -15.04 3.04 3.40
C LEU A 18 -16.30 2.92 4.27
N MET A 19 -17.07 1.83 4.11
CA MET A 19 -18.25 1.56 4.94
C MET A 19 -17.89 1.34 6.41
N GLU A 20 -16.80 0.62 6.68
CA GLU A 20 -16.35 0.33 8.05
C GLU A 20 -15.78 1.56 8.77
N LEU A 21 -15.03 2.41 8.05
CA LEU A 21 -14.41 3.60 8.66
C LEU A 21 -15.41 4.73 8.92
N GLN A 22 -16.54 4.77 8.21
CA GLN A 22 -17.54 5.86 8.27
C GLN A 22 -16.96 7.27 8.03
N ASP A 23 -15.73 7.33 7.51
CA ASP A 23 -15.00 8.55 7.18
C ASP A 23 -14.34 8.34 5.81
N PRO A 24 -14.84 8.97 4.74
CA PRO A 24 -14.29 8.80 3.41
C PRO A 24 -12.88 9.39 3.25
N ASP A 25 -12.47 10.31 4.13
CA ASP A 25 -11.13 10.92 4.08
C ASP A 25 -10.06 10.07 4.79
N ALA A 26 -10.49 9.07 5.56
CA ALA A 26 -9.63 8.15 6.30
C ALA A 26 -8.99 7.05 5.41
N CYS A 27 -9.42 6.94 4.14
CA CYS A 27 -8.92 5.94 3.21
C CYS A 27 -8.70 6.52 1.80
N ARG A 28 -7.60 6.16 1.15
CA ARG A 28 -7.21 6.70 -0.15
C ARG A 28 -6.59 5.62 -1.02
N VAL A 29 -6.75 5.76 -2.33
CA VAL A 29 -5.99 4.98 -3.31
C VAL A 29 -4.76 5.79 -3.74
N VAL A 30 -3.58 5.23 -3.51
CA VAL A 30 -2.29 5.89 -3.79
C VAL A 30 -1.49 5.08 -4.80
N PRO A 31 -0.91 5.71 -5.84
CA PRO A 31 -0.01 5.02 -6.76
C PRO A 31 1.32 4.71 -6.05
N LEU A 32 1.71 3.44 -5.99
CA LEU A 32 2.98 3.01 -5.39
C LEU A 32 3.69 1.96 -6.23
N PHE A 33 5.01 1.89 -6.10
CA PHE A 33 5.87 0.95 -6.80
C PHE A 33 6.12 -0.32 -5.98
N HIS A 34 6.28 -1.45 -6.67
CA HIS A 34 6.72 -2.72 -6.11
C HIS A 34 7.74 -3.38 -7.03
N GLY A 35 8.99 -3.51 -6.56
CA GLY A 35 10.05 -4.22 -7.28
C GLY A 35 9.92 -5.73 -7.03
N THR A 36 10.07 -6.53 -8.09
CA THR A 36 9.90 -7.98 -7.98
C THR A 36 10.85 -8.76 -8.90
N LYS A 37 10.79 -10.09 -8.82
CA LYS A 37 11.57 -11.01 -9.67
C LYS A 37 10.77 -11.39 -10.92
N LEU A 38 11.45 -11.64 -12.04
CA LEU A 38 10.82 -12.08 -13.29
C LEU A 38 9.81 -13.24 -13.11
N PRO A 39 10.09 -14.31 -12.34
CA PRO A 39 9.13 -15.40 -12.15
C PRO A 39 7.85 -14.99 -11.40
N ALA A 40 7.86 -13.87 -10.68
CA ALA A 40 6.72 -13.39 -9.93
C ALA A 40 5.75 -12.53 -10.77
N ILE A 41 6.12 -12.14 -12.00
CA ILE A 41 5.26 -11.31 -12.85
C ILE A 41 3.91 -11.97 -13.09
N LYS A 42 3.93 -13.19 -13.63
CA LYS A 42 2.70 -13.93 -13.98
C LYS A 42 1.77 -14.13 -12.78
N PRO A 43 2.23 -14.68 -11.64
CA PRO A 43 1.35 -14.87 -10.49
C PRO A 43 0.80 -13.55 -9.92
N ILE A 44 1.58 -12.46 -9.94
CA ILE A 44 1.08 -11.13 -9.50
C ILE A 44 0.06 -10.58 -10.49
N ALA A 45 0.32 -10.67 -11.79
CA ALA A 45 -0.54 -10.17 -12.86
C ALA A 45 -1.91 -10.88 -12.89
N GLU A 46 -1.92 -12.19 -12.64
CA GLU A 46 -3.11 -13.03 -12.71
C GLU A 46 -3.84 -13.10 -11.35
N GLY A 47 -3.08 -13.24 -10.26
CA GLY A 47 -3.61 -13.54 -8.93
C GLY A 47 -3.60 -12.38 -7.94
N GLY A 48 -2.89 -11.29 -8.24
CA GLY A 48 -2.68 -10.17 -7.34
C GLY A 48 -1.60 -10.46 -6.29
N TYR A 49 -1.58 -9.64 -5.24
CA TYR A 49 -0.65 -9.79 -4.13
C TYR A 49 -1.23 -10.69 -3.04
N LEU A 50 -0.45 -11.68 -2.62
CA LEU A 50 -0.83 -12.63 -1.58
C LEU A 50 -0.03 -12.34 -0.31
N GLY A 51 -0.44 -11.31 0.44
CA GLY A 51 0.26 -10.83 1.64
C GLY A 51 0.46 -11.91 2.69
N ARG A 52 -0.50 -12.84 2.79
CA ARG A 52 -0.43 -14.02 3.68
C ARG A 52 0.72 -14.99 3.36
N LEU A 53 1.19 -15.03 2.12
CA LEU A 53 2.26 -15.94 1.68
C LEU A 53 3.65 -15.33 1.88
N ASN A 54 3.74 -14.05 2.23
CA ASN A 54 5.02 -13.39 2.45
C ASN A 54 5.63 -13.83 3.79
N THR A 55 6.95 -13.95 3.79
CA THR A 55 7.71 -14.14 5.03
C THR A 55 7.61 -12.89 5.90
N VAL A 56 7.70 -13.08 7.22
CA VAL A 56 7.80 -11.95 8.15
C VAL A 56 9.14 -11.25 7.89
N SER A 57 9.11 -9.94 7.67
CA SER A 57 10.31 -9.10 7.52
C SER A 57 10.34 -8.03 8.62
N ARG A 58 11.29 -7.09 8.53
CA ARG A 58 11.59 -6.07 9.56
C ARG A 58 10.36 -5.29 10.05
N TYR A 59 9.40 -5.02 9.17
CA TYR A 59 8.25 -4.16 9.45
C TYR A 59 6.91 -4.93 9.52
N GLY A 60 7.00 -6.26 9.60
CA GLY A 60 5.85 -7.15 9.68
C GLY A 60 5.67 -8.03 8.44
N ARG A 61 4.57 -8.79 8.44
CA ARG A 61 4.15 -9.64 7.32
C ARG A 61 3.24 -8.84 6.40
N GLY A 62 3.53 -8.86 5.11
CA GLY A 62 2.72 -8.19 4.10
C GLY A 62 3.52 -7.91 2.84
N THR A 63 2.88 -7.27 1.87
CA THR A 63 3.51 -6.83 0.62
C THR A 63 4.03 -5.42 0.78
N TYR A 64 5.26 -5.19 0.33
CA TYR A 64 5.98 -3.94 0.51
C TYR A 64 5.87 -3.06 -0.74
N PHE A 65 5.48 -1.80 -0.55
CA PHE A 65 5.33 -0.80 -1.61
C PHE A 65 6.08 0.48 -1.28
N SER A 66 6.52 1.24 -2.27
CA SER A 66 7.19 2.54 -2.05
C SER A 66 6.64 3.62 -2.97
N PRO A 67 6.57 4.90 -2.53
CA PRO A 67 6.31 6.01 -3.43
C PRO A 67 7.50 6.31 -4.37
N SER A 68 8.68 5.71 -4.14
CA SER A 68 9.89 5.95 -4.93
C SER A 68 10.29 4.70 -5.71
N ALA A 69 10.39 4.82 -7.03
CA ALA A 69 10.87 3.75 -7.91
C ALA A 69 12.33 3.37 -7.58
N ASN A 70 13.16 4.34 -7.17
CA ASN A 70 14.57 4.11 -6.81
C ASN A 70 14.70 3.25 -5.55
N VAL A 71 13.76 3.36 -4.61
CA VAL A 71 13.77 2.52 -3.40
C VAL A 71 13.48 1.07 -3.77
N VAL A 72 12.60 0.83 -4.75
CA VAL A 72 12.22 -0.53 -5.13
C VAL A 72 13.11 -1.15 -6.21
N SER A 73 13.93 -0.35 -6.90
CA SER A 73 14.83 -0.86 -7.96
C SER A 73 15.86 -1.85 -7.43
N ASP A 74 16.29 -1.71 -6.17
CA ASP A 74 17.22 -2.65 -5.54
C ASP A 74 16.56 -4.02 -5.27
N TYR A 75 15.24 -4.04 -5.11
CA TYR A 75 14.45 -5.26 -4.94
C TYR A 75 14.03 -5.88 -6.27
N ALA A 76 14.11 -5.12 -7.37
CA ALA A 76 13.94 -5.62 -8.72
C ALA A 76 15.18 -6.44 -9.08
N HIS A 77 15.10 -7.77 -8.93
CA HIS A 77 16.24 -8.64 -9.19
C HIS A 77 16.72 -8.50 -10.64
N ARG A 78 18.03 -8.46 -10.80
CA ARG A 78 18.71 -8.53 -12.10
C ARG A 78 18.48 -9.93 -12.67
N GLY A 79 17.63 -10.03 -13.70
CA GLY A 79 17.61 -11.22 -14.56
C GLY A 79 18.94 -11.40 -15.28
N ALA A 80 19.08 -12.51 -16.02
CA ALA A 80 20.30 -12.83 -16.78
C ALA A 80 20.76 -11.67 -17.71
N ASP A 81 19.83 -10.85 -18.20
CA ASP A 81 20.09 -9.73 -19.11
C ASP A 81 20.25 -8.36 -18.44
N ASN A 82 20.49 -8.32 -17.12
CA ASN A 82 20.45 -7.09 -16.32
C ASN A 82 19.12 -6.33 -16.45
N ILE A 83 18.02 -7.07 -16.62
CA ILE A 83 16.66 -6.52 -16.65
C ILE A 83 16.08 -6.58 -15.25
N GLY A 84 15.58 -5.44 -14.77
CA GLY A 84 14.77 -5.30 -13.57
C GLY A 84 13.30 -5.09 -13.92
N VAL A 85 12.43 -5.43 -12.97
CA VAL A 85 10.97 -5.35 -13.12
C VAL A 85 10.37 -4.65 -11.91
N ILE A 86 9.56 -3.63 -12.19
CA ILE A 86 8.76 -2.91 -11.19
C ILE A 86 7.30 -2.91 -11.64
N PHE A 87 6.38 -3.17 -10.71
CA PHE A 87 4.97 -2.88 -10.88
C PHE A 87 4.65 -1.47 -10.38
N LEU A 88 3.83 -0.73 -11.14
CA LEU A 88 3.08 0.41 -10.64
C LEU A 88 1.69 -0.07 -10.21
N ASN A 89 1.29 0.27 -9.00
CA ASN A 89 0.10 -0.26 -8.35
C ASN A 89 -0.81 0.85 -7.90
N GLN A 90 -2.12 0.58 -7.88
CA GLN A 90 -3.03 1.30 -7.01
C GLN A 90 -3.06 0.56 -5.66
N VAL A 91 -2.86 1.29 -4.57
CA VAL A 91 -2.80 0.71 -3.22
C VAL A 91 -3.76 1.46 -2.31
N ILE A 92 -4.62 0.72 -1.63
CA ILE A 92 -5.53 1.26 -0.61
C ILE A 92 -4.73 1.51 0.65
N LEU A 93 -4.66 2.77 1.06
CA LEU A 93 -4.06 3.19 2.31
C LEU A 93 -5.15 3.80 3.20
N GLY A 94 -5.45 3.12 4.30
CA GLY A 94 -6.33 3.64 5.35
C GLY A 94 -5.57 4.53 6.35
N ILE A 95 -6.03 4.53 7.58
CA ILE A 95 -5.20 4.95 8.73
C ILE A 95 -3.93 4.09 8.69
N THR A 96 -2.76 4.70 8.86
CA THR A 96 -1.49 3.97 8.90
C THR A 96 -0.88 4.01 10.30
N LYS A 97 -0.30 2.91 10.75
CA LYS A 97 0.51 2.89 11.96
C LYS A 97 1.98 3.05 11.58
N ASP A 98 2.69 3.99 12.20
CA ASP A 98 4.14 4.06 12.06
C ASP A 98 4.72 2.82 12.76
N THR A 99 5.47 2.00 12.03
CA THR A 99 6.06 0.77 12.60
C THR A 99 7.43 1.01 13.22
N THR A 100 7.97 2.23 13.07
CA THR A 100 9.26 2.64 13.65
C THR A 100 9.12 3.35 14.99
N ASN A 101 7.93 3.90 15.26
CA ASN A 101 7.54 4.48 16.54
C ASN A 101 6.07 4.13 16.73
N ASP A 102 5.66 3.58 17.86
CA ASP A 102 4.31 3.06 18.19
C ASP A 102 3.13 4.08 18.09
N ARG A 103 3.26 5.17 17.31
CA ARG A 103 2.27 6.22 17.08
C ARG A 103 1.51 5.97 15.78
N ASN A 104 0.19 6.08 15.83
CA ASN A 104 -0.63 6.16 14.62
C ASN A 104 -0.31 7.48 13.89
N ARG A 105 0.06 7.41 12.61
CA ARG A 105 0.24 8.60 11.75
C ARG A 105 -0.89 8.64 10.74
N TYR A 106 -1.67 9.72 10.79
CA TYR A 106 -2.60 10.05 9.72
C TYR A 106 -1.82 10.61 8.53
N PHE A 107 -2.21 10.18 7.33
CA PHE A 107 -1.50 10.32 6.05
C PHE A 107 -1.39 11.77 5.52
N SER A 108 -1.69 12.80 6.33
CA SER A 108 -1.72 14.18 5.85
C SER A 108 -0.34 14.81 5.63
N SER A 109 0.75 14.28 6.21
CA SER A 109 2.07 14.94 6.17
C SER A 109 3.10 14.38 5.19
N LEU A 110 2.88 13.19 4.60
CA LEU A 110 3.89 12.53 3.73
C LEU A 110 3.67 12.75 2.22
N ILE A 111 2.53 13.33 1.81
CA ILE A 111 2.26 13.80 0.43
C ILE A 111 2.07 15.34 0.41
N GLN A 112 2.55 16.06 1.44
CA GLN A 112 2.49 17.52 1.49
C GLN A 112 3.60 18.16 0.65
N ASN A 113 3.45 18.06 -0.67
CA ASN A 113 3.91 19.08 -1.62
C ASN A 113 2.75 19.50 -2.54
N ARG A 114 1.57 19.75 -1.95
CA ARG A 114 0.55 20.65 -2.50
C ARG A 114 -0.12 21.46 -1.37
N PRO A 115 -0.53 22.72 -1.62
CA PRO A 115 -0.99 23.62 -0.57
C PRO A 115 -2.41 23.29 -0.09
N GLN A 116 -2.54 23.23 1.24
CA GLN A 116 -3.68 23.55 2.10
C GLN A 116 -5.09 23.04 1.73
N LEU A 117 -5.70 22.28 2.66
CA LEU A 117 -6.97 22.64 3.30
C LEU A 117 -6.99 22.01 4.71
N ILE A 118 -6.98 22.87 5.74
CA ILE A 118 -7.20 22.50 7.13
C ILE A 118 -8.71 22.51 7.39
N PRO A 119 -9.34 21.42 7.85
CA PRO A 119 -10.60 21.54 8.57
C PRO A 119 -10.31 21.65 10.07
N ASN A 120 -10.79 22.73 10.65
CA ASN A 120 -10.76 23.07 12.07
C ASN A 120 -11.10 21.88 12.98
N LYS A 121 -10.25 21.62 13.99
CA LYS A 121 -10.70 20.92 15.21
C LYS A 121 -11.71 21.82 15.94
N ARG A 122 -12.99 21.43 15.95
CA ARG A 122 -13.93 21.91 16.97
C ARG A 122 -13.51 21.31 18.34
N PRO A 123 -13.42 22.10 19.42
CA PRO A 123 -13.22 21.58 20.75
C PRO A 123 -14.56 21.15 21.35
N GLY A 124 -14.63 19.91 21.85
CA GLY A 124 -15.72 19.44 22.71
C GLY A 124 -16.58 18.35 22.07
N SER A 125 -16.25 17.09 22.33
CA SER A 125 -17.24 16.00 22.45
C SER A 125 -16.69 14.92 23.40
N PRO A 126 -17.55 14.27 24.19
CA PRO A 126 -17.16 13.64 25.46
C PRO A 126 -16.51 12.27 25.28
N ALA A 127 -15.69 11.90 26.26
CA ALA A 127 -15.16 10.56 26.42
C ALA A 127 -16.30 9.57 26.68
N GLY A 128 -16.48 8.59 25.80
CA GLY A 128 -17.40 7.49 26.04
C GLY A 128 -17.82 6.78 24.77
N HIS A 129 -17.08 5.76 24.37
CA HIS A 129 -17.60 4.43 24.03
C HIS A 129 -16.43 3.53 23.64
N THR A 130 -16.19 2.51 24.47
CA THR A 130 -15.45 1.29 24.14
C THR A 130 -16.23 0.54 23.05
N GLY A 131 -16.11 0.99 21.81
CA GLY A 131 -16.49 0.23 20.61
C GLY A 131 -15.31 -0.63 20.19
N GLY A 132 -15.53 -1.92 19.98
CA GLY A 132 -14.51 -2.84 19.49
C GLY A 132 -13.90 -2.29 18.21
N ASN A 133 -12.57 -2.17 18.17
CA ASN A 133 -11.86 -1.76 16.96
C ASN A 133 -12.27 -2.69 15.82
N PRO A 134 -12.80 -2.18 14.69
CA PRO A 134 -12.94 -3.00 13.51
C PRO A 134 -11.56 -3.57 13.18
N HIS A 135 -11.50 -4.89 12.99
CA HIS A 135 -10.28 -5.66 12.73
C HIS A 135 -9.77 -5.37 11.30
N ILE A 136 -9.52 -4.10 10.98
CA ILE A 136 -8.94 -3.67 9.72
C ILE A 136 -7.43 -3.78 9.86
N SER A 137 -6.81 -4.57 8.98
CA SER A 137 -5.37 -4.63 8.92
C SER A 137 -4.82 -3.28 8.46
N THR A 138 -4.27 -2.50 9.38
CA THR A 138 -3.72 -1.17 9.13
C THR A 138 -2.39 -1.30 8.38
N PRO A 139 -2.21 -0.67 7.19
CA PRO A 139 -0.89 -0.66 6.56
C PRO A 139 0.15 0.02 7.47
N GLY A 140 1.34 -0.57 7.55
CA GLY A 140 2.46 -0.02 8.30
C GLY A 140 3.31 0.92 7.45
N PHE A 141 3.79 2.04 7.99
CA PHE A 141 4.77 2.90 7.33
C PHE A 141 6.13 2.83 8.00
N ALA A 142 7.19 2.63 7.21
CA ALA A 142 8.56 2.56 7.68
C ALA A 142 9.53 3.34 6.78
N GLY A 143 9.70 4.64 7.05
CA GLY A 143 10.67 5.51 6.39
C GLY A 143 10.32 5.83 4.93
N SER A 144 10.36 4.83 4.05
CA SER A 144 10.11 4.95 2.59
C SER A 144 9.24 3.83 2.02
N VAL A 145 8.72 2.92 2.85
CA VAL A 145 7.91 1.78 2.41
C VAL A 145 6.63 1.64 3.22
N PHE A 146 5.59 1.13 2.55
CA PHE A 146 4.31 0.72 3.10
C PHE A 146 4.23 -0.80 3.12
N VAL A 147 3.76 -1.37 4.23
CA VAL A 147 3.49 -2.81 4.36
C VAL A 147 1.98 -3.01 4.34
N VAL A 148 1.49 -3.70 3.33
CA VAL A 148 0.08 -4.03 3.15
C VAL A 148 -0.12 -5.52 3.47
N PRO A 149 -0.74 -5.85 4.61
CA PRO A 149 -0.84 -7.24 5.08
C PRO A 149 -1.97 -8.03 4.39
N ASP A 150 -3.05 -7.37 4.00
CA ASP A 150 -4.23 -7.98 3.40
C ASP A 150 -4.09 -8.11 1.88
N ASP A 151 -4.69 -9.19 1.36
CA ASP A 151 -4.88 -9.38 -0.07
C ASP A 151 -5.90 -8.36 -0.61
N ASP A 152 -5.89 -8.13 -1.93
CA ASP A 152 -6.78 -7.22 -2.65
C ASP A 152 -6.72 -5.74 -2.22
N MET A 153 -5.87 -5.36 -1.27
CA MET A 153 -5.58 -3.96 -0.93
C MET A 153 -4.62 -3.27 -1.91
N ALA A 154 -4.11 -4.01 -2.90
CA ALA A 154 -3.27 -3.48 -3.96
C ALA A 154 -3.56 -4.21 -5.28
N VAL A 155 -3.59 -3.45 -6.37
CA VAL A 155 -3.77 -3.98 -7.73
C VAL A 155 -2.67 -3.47 -8.67
N PRO A 156 -1.96 -4.35 -9.39
CA PRO A 156 -0.99 -3.93 -10.40
C PRO A 156 -1.72 -3.31 -11.60
N THR A 157 -1.27 -2.13 -12.02
CA THR A 157 -1.86 -1.41 -13.16
C THR A 157 -0.92 -1.42 -14.37
N HIS A 158 0.39 -1.33 -14.13
CA HIS A 158 1.43 -1.31 -15.15
C HIS A 158 2.63 -2.15 -14.72
N ILE A 159 3.33 -2.72 -15.71
CA ILE A 159 4.67 -3.30 -15.53
C ILE A 159 5.68 -2.39 -16.21
N ILE A 160 6.76 -2.09 -15.50
CA ILE A 160 7.90 -1.33 -15.98
C ILE A 160 9.09 -2.28 -16.06
N PHE A 161 9.58 -2.50 -17.27
CA PHE A 161 10.86 -3.17 -17.51
C PHE A 161 11.94 -2.10 -17.66
N PHE A 162 13.08 -2.31 -17.00
CA PHE A 162 14.23 -1.42 -17.13
C PHE A 162 15.52 -2.22 -17.14
N LYS A 163 16.58 -1.62 -17.69
CA LYS A 163 17.91 -2.24 -17.77
C LYS A 163 18.87 -1.51 -16.85
N PHE A 164 19.61 -2.25 -16.03
CA PHE A 164 20.68 -1.68 -15.23
C PHE A 164 21.84 -1.27 -16.16
N ARG A 165 22.42 -0.09 -15.92
CA ARG A 165 23.69 0.29 -16.55
C ARG A 165 24.80 -0.52 -15.89
N ASN A 166 25.68 -1.10 -16.71
CA ASN A 166 26.90 -1.77 -16.26
C ASN A 166 27.90 -0.76 -15.74
#